data_AF-A0A2V9S6N3-F1
#
_entry.id   AF-A0A2V9S6N3-F1
#
_cell.length_a   1.000
_cell.length_b   1.000
_cell.length_c   1.000
_cell.angle_alpha   90.00
_cell.angle_beta   90.00
_cell.angle_gamma   90.00
#
_symmetry.space_group_name_H-M   'P 1'
#
loop_
_entity.id
_entity.type
_entity.pdbx_description
1 polymer ?
#
loop_
_entity_poly.entity_id
_entity_poly.type
_entity_poly.pdbx_seq_one_letter_code
_entity_poly.pdbx_strand_id
1 'polypeptide(L)'
;MVPQHLPFANYRGKDGEKDIAAEKLLASYDFYKIGNTPDNGAVAICPKSKSTSAAVELIGIPTGSTKAAQEIASYCSALEQSGKTLAKFKQTDNAFTTTSTAAVLGYYHLSRVLGNICEIKPAVLRTMDIEQHKHVVKLAADMGIHGTVRKSWDLFNRYYMNPAGSSVARSLFTSDFRQIYGALIENTSGEENYAAWLSVGTNLSSTQAFRRMADARPTKAILGSTQFSQVNVQALVGMRDMSEMILIDYLMAQSDRLTGGNISDYNFVYFIDGDHVKSVNSHKADGVPANAVKVTVKKLTIKDTDAGLLNSNVFEQKGYILQISHMHPDTYNRLIAFAQKWKEDPTVKEFFHKECTLSASQLARFEKYILTAANTLQTRKANGKLLLDLDLDDYFRPATSSSPTPSP
;
A
#
# COMPACT_ATOMS: atom_id res chain seq x y z
N MET A 1 -0.59 -2.44 -19.58
CA MET A 1 -1.74 -3.35 -19.49
C MET A 1 -2.53 -2.97 -18.25
N VAL A 2 -3.86 -2.98 -18.30
CA VAL A 2 -4.69 -2.85 -17.08
C VAL A 2 -4.76 -4.24 -16.46
N PRO A 3 -4.46 -4.40 -15.16
CA PRO A 3 -4.44 -5.71 -14.52
C PRO A 3 -5.85 -6.30 -14.49
N GLN A 4 -5.92 -7.63 -14.47
CA GLN A 4 -7.19 -8.29 -14.13
C GLN A 4 -7.56 -8.01 -12.68
N HIS A 5 -8.83 -8.19 -12.33
CA HIS A 5 -9.34 -8.04 -10.97
C HIS A 5 -9.84 -9.38 -10.43
N LEU A 6 -9.47 -9.70 -9.18
CA LEU A 6 -10.08 -10.81 -8.44
C LEU A 6 -11.58 -10.52 -8.20
N PRO A 7 -12.52 -11.38 -8.65
CA PRO A 7 -13.95 -11.07 -8.62
C PRO A 7 -14.54 -10.85 -7.21
N PHE A 8 -13.92 -11.39 -6.17
CA PHE A 8 -14.40 -11.29 -4.79
C PHE A 8 -13.73 -10.15 -3.98
N ALA A 9 -12.78 -9.44 -4.58
CA ALA A 9 -12.06 -8.35 -3.91
C ALA A 9 -12.83 -7.02 -3.98
N ASN A 10 -12.61 -6.15 -2.99
CA ASN A 10 -13.29 -4.87 -2.85
C ASN A 10 -12.54 -3.75 -3.57
N TYR A 11 -12.50 -3.79 -4.91
CA TYR A 11 -11.96 -2.69 -5.71
C TYR A 11 -12.82 -1.44 -5.55
N ARG A 12 -12.18 -0.26 -5.55
CA ARG A 12 -12.85 0.99 -5.15
C ARG A 12 -13.83 1.47 -6.21
N GLY A 13 -14.98 1.98 -5.75
CA GLY A 13 -16.06 2.47 -6.60
C GLY A 13 -17.07 1.37 -6.94
N LYS A 14 -18.17 1.73 -7.59
CA LYS A 14 -19.13 0.72 -8.05
C LYS A 14 -18.42 -0.15 -9.09
N ASP A 15 -18.51 -1.47 -8.94
CA ASP A 15 -17.88 -2.44 -9.85
C ASP A 15 -16.37 -2.19 -10.09
N GLY A 16 -15.66 -1.58 -9.13
CA GLY A 16 -14.22 -1.29 -9.22
C GLY A 16 -13.83 -0.09 -10.10
N GLU A 17 -14.79 0.72 -10.56
CA GLU A 17 -14.58 1.78 -11.55
C GLU A 17 -13.47 2.81 -11.20
N LYS A 18 -13.28 3.12 -9.90
CA LYS A 18 -12.26 4.10 -9.47
C LYS A 18 -10.85 3.53 -9.56
N ASP A 19 -10.71 2.25 -9.24
CA ASP A 19 -9.44 1.54 -9.40
C ASP A 19 -9.11 1.32 -10.88
N ILE A 20 -10.09 0.92 -11.69
CA ILE A 20 -9.94 0.81 -13.15
C ILE A 20 -9.51 2.15 -13.77
N ALA A 21 -10.11 3.27 -13.34
CA ALA A 21 -9.72 4.59 -13.84
C ALA A 21 -8.26 4.94 -13.49
N ALA A 22 -7.82 4.66 -12.26
CA ALA A 22 -6.45 4.88 -11.84
C ALA A 22 -5.45 3.98 -12.59
N GLU A 23 -5.80 2.70 -12.79
CA GLU A 23 -5.00 1.75 -13.55
C GLU A 23 -4.87 2.16 -15.03
N LYS A 24 -5.97 2.62 -15.64
CA LYS A 24 -5.96 3.16 -17.01
C LYS A 24 -5.08 4.40 -17.11
N LEU A 25 -5.14 5.32 -16.15
CA LEU A 25 -4.26 6.48 -16.09
C LEU A 25 -2.79 6.05 -16.04
N LEU A 26 -2.43 5.16 -15.10
CA LEU A 26 -1.06 4.64 -15.00
C LEU A 26 -0.62 3.91 -16.28
N ALA A 27 -1.49 3.11 -16.88
CA ALA A 27 -1.22 2.41 -18.12
C ALA A 27 -1.09 3.35 -19.34
N SER A 28 -1.69 4.54 -19.27
CA SER A 28 -1.65 5.53 -20.36
C SER A 28 -0.31 6.27 -20.48
N TYR A 29 0.49 6.30 -19.40
CA TYR A 29 1.80 6.94 -19.45
C TYR A 29 2.74 6.20 -20.39
N ASP A 30 3.35 6.91 -21.33
CA ASP A 30 4.21 6.38 -22.37
C ASP A 30 5.65 6.88 -22.18
N PHE A 31 6.56 5.93 -21.90
CA PHE A 31 7.98 6.19 -21.66
C PHE A 31 8.75 6.60 -22.90
N TYR A 32 8.17 6.49 -24.10
CA TYR A 32 8.85 6.70 -25.39
C TYR A 32 8.24 7.84 -26.21
N LYS A 33 6.97 8.17 -25.94
CA LYS A 33 6.28 9.24 -26.68
C LYS A 33 7.02 10.57 -26.55
N ILE A 34 7.31 11.17 -27.71
CA ILE A 34 7.86 12.52 -27.83
C ILE A 34 6.65 13.46 -27.88
N GLY A 35 6.37 14.17 -26.80
CA GLY A 35 5.23 15.07 -26.69
C GLY A 35 5.52 16.26 -25.77
N ASN A 36 4.78 17.35 -25.97
CA ASN A 36 4.97 18.62 -25.25
C ASN A 36 3.82 18.93 -24.27
N THR A 37 2.91 17.97 -24.02
CA THR A 37 1.72 18.15 -23.16
C THR A 37 1.37 16.84 -22.42
N PRO A 38 1.00 16.89 -21.12
CA PRO A 38 0.61 15.71 -20.34
C PRO A 38 -0.62 14.98 -20.89
N ASP A 39 -1.52 15.69 -21.58
CA ASP A 39 -2.84 15.19 -22.02
C ASP A 39 -2.78 14.09 -23.10
N ASN A 40 -1.59 13.80 -23.64
CA ASN A 40 -1.39 12.75 -24.63
C ASN A 40 -0.68 11.50 -24.08
N GLY A 41 -0.48 11.41 -22.76
CA GLY A 41 0.22 10.30 -22.09
C GLY A 41 1.75 10.39 -22.13
N ALA A 42 2.34 11.37 -22.81
CA ALA A 42 3.80 11.56 -22.80
C ALA A 42 4.29 12.02 -21.42
N VAL A 43 5.33 11.35 -20.95
CA VAL A 43 6.02 11.67 -19.69
C VAL A 43 7.52 11.76 -19.93
N ALA A 44 8.18 12.59 -19.13
CA ALA A 44 9.63 12.53 -18.97
C ALA A 44 10.00 11.55 -17.86
N ILE A 45 11.20 10.98 -17.91
CA ILE A 45 11.71 10.06 -16.90
C ILE A 45 13.00 10.56 -16.26
N CYS A 46 13.03 10.58 -14.93
CA CYS A 46 14.21 10.92 -14.14
C CYS A 46 14.56 9.79 -13.19
N PRO A 47 15.84 9.60 -12.83
CA PRO A 47 16.21 8.65 -11.79
C PRO A 47 15.84 9.24 -10.41
N LYS A 48 15.28 8.42 -9.54
CA LYS A 48 15.14 8.76 -8.12
C LYS A 48 16.54 8.95 -7.49
N SER A 49 16.73 10.07 -6.82
CA SER A 49 18.02 10.52 -6.26
C SER A 49 18.15 10.40 -4.74
N LYS A 50 17.03 10.24 -4.03
CA LYS A 50 16.96 10.03 -2.57
C LYS A 50 16.28 8.71 -2.26
N SER A 51 16.53 8.13 -1.06
CA SER A 51 16.07 6.80 -0.57
C SER A 51 17.18 5.75 -0.58
N THR A 52 16.83 4.52 -0.23
CA THR A 52 17.68 3.33 -0.27
C THR A 52 17.68 2.64 -1.63
N SER A 53 16.58 2.72 -2.40
CA SER A 53 16.38 1.99 -3.66
C SER A 53 16.26 2.88 -4.90
N ALA A 54 16.65 2.31 -6.04
CA ALA A 54 16.48 2.91 -7.35
C ALA A 54 15.03 2.77 -7.82
N ALA A 55 14.51 3.81 -8.46
CA ALA A 55 13.23 3.81 -9.14
C ALA A 55 13.25 4.86 -10.25
N VAL A 56 12.49 4.65 -11.31
CA VAL A 56 12.30 5.69 -12.33
C VAL A 56 11.11 6.55 -11.94
N GLU A 57 11.31 7.86 -11.84
CA GLU A 57 10.27 8.84 -11.59
C GLU A 57 9.69 9.35 -12.90
N LEU A 58 8.37 9.29 -13.04
CA LEU A 58 7.66 9.82 -14.21
C LEU A 58 7.21 11.24 -13.92
N ILE A 59 7.59 12.15 -14.79
CA ILE A 59 7.42 13.59 -14.64
C ILE A 59 6.48 14.12 -15.72
N GLY A 60 5.52 14.94 -15.32
CA GLY A 60 4.68 15.67 -16.27
C GLY A 60 5.51 16.69 -17.05
N ILE A 61 5.39 16.68 -18.38
CA ILE A 61 6.10 17.62 -19.25
C ILE A 61 5.37 18.97 -19.19
N PRO A 62 5.99 20.06 -18.69
CA PRO A 62 5.33 21.36 -18.63
C PRO A 62 5.00 21.88 -20.03
N THR A 63 3.87 22.59 -20.15
CA THR A 63 3.48 23.25 -21.40
C THR A 63 4.59 24.15 -21.91
N GLY A 64 4.94 24.02 -23.19
CA GLY A 64 6.00 24.79 -23.83
C GLY A 64 7.42 24.25 -23.63
N SER A 65 7.58 23.15 -22.89
CA SER A 65 8.86 22.44 -22.79
C SER A 65 8.83 21.11 -23.57
N THR A 66 9.99 20.47 -23.69
CA THR A 66 10.16 19.19 -24.42
C THR A 66 10.59 18.09 -23.47
N LYS A 67 10.24 16.84 -23.78
CA LYS A 67 10.73 15.67 -23.03
C LYS A 67 12.26 15.69 -22.83
N ALA A 68 13.00 15.93 -23.90
CA ALA A 68 14.46 15.95 -23.87
C ALA A 68 15.03 17.00 -22.90
N ALA A 69 14.40 18.17 -22.78
CA ALA A 69 14.82 19.20 -21.82
C ALA A 69 14.57 18.80 -20.35
N GLN A 70 13.74 17.79 -20.10
CA GLN A 70 13.40 17.29 -18.78
C GLN A 70 14.16 16.01 -18.42
N GLU A 71 14.80 15.36 -19.39
CA GLU A 71 15.60 14.15 -19.22
C GLU A 71 17.10 14.50 -19.27
N ILE A 72 17.48 15.56 -18.55
CA ILE A 72 18.87 15.98 -18.36
C ILE A 72 19.19 16.04 -16.86
N ALA A 73 20.45 15.80 -16.51
CA ALA A 73 20.89 15.74 -15.12
C ALA A 73 20.55 17.01 -14.31
N SER A 74 20.74 18.21 -14.90
CA SER A 74 20.43 19.47 -14.21
C SER A 74 18.95 19.62 -13.88
N TYR A 75 18.05 19.22 -14.79
CA TYR A 75 16.61 19.24 -14.55
C TYR A 75 16.22 18.20 -13.49
N CYS A 76 16.66 16.95 -13.65
CA CYS A 76 16.32 15.88 -12.72
C CYS A 76 16.85 16.16 -11.30
N SER A 77 18.02 16.77 -11.15
CA SER A 77 18.52 17.22 -9.83
C SER A 77 17.68 18.35 -9.23
N ALA A 78 17.14 19.26 -10.05
CA ALA A 78 16.27 20.34 -9.58
C ALA A 78 14.83 19.87 -9.29
N LEU A 79 14.40 18.75 -9.86
CA LEU A 79 13.07 18.17 -9.65
C LEU A 79 12.79 17.87 -8.16
N GLU A 80 13.82 17.50 -7.40
CA GLU A 80 13.75 17.32 -5.95
C GLU A 80 13.15 18.52 -5.20
N GLN A 81 13.24 19.72 -5.78
CA GLN A 81 12.78 20.97 -5.19
C GLN A 81 11.41 21.43 -5.74
N SER A 82 10.96 20.90 -6.88
CA SER A 82 9.80 21.43 -7.64
C SER A 82 8.55 20.53 -7.69
N GLY A 83 8.66 19.25 -7.28
CA GLY A 83 7.51 18.47 -6.79
C GLY A 83 6.45 18.02 -7.81
N LYS A 84 6.79 17.69 -9.06
CA LYS A 84 5.81 17.21 -10.07
C LYS A 84 6.03 15.77 -10.56
N THR A 85 6.36 14.87 -9.64
CA THR A 85 6.37 13.43 -9.93
C THR A 85 4.93 12.92 -10.01
N LEU A 86 4.57 12.35 -11.15
CA LEU A 86 3.25 11.77 -11.41
C LEU A 86 3.17 10.33 -10.88
N ALA A 87 4.21 9.54 -11.12
CA ALA A 87 4.27 8.14 -10.78
C ALA A 87 5.71 7.68 -10.59
N LYS A 88 5.88 6.51 -9.97
CA LYS A 88 7.16 5.84 -9.75
C LYS A 88 7.08 4.45 -10.37
N PHE A 89 7.99 4.17 -11.29
CA PHE A 89 8.23 2.83 -11.80
C PHE A 89 9.26 2.17 -10.88
N LYS A 90 8.81 1.18 -10.11
CA LYS A 90 9.59 0.44 -9.13
C LYS A 90 9.93 -0.94 -9.66
N GLN A 91 11.17 -1.09 -10.06
CA GLN A 91 11.75 -2.34 -10.52
C GLN A 91 12.42 -3.11 -9.38
N THR A 92 12.52 -4.43 -9.52
CA THR A 92 13.26 -5.27 -8.58
C THR A 92 14.75 -4.89 -8.58
N ASP A 93 15.30 -4.55 -7.42
CA ASP A 93 16.73 -4.44 -7.18
C ASP A 93 17.11 -5.43 -6.04
N ASN A 94 18.28 -6.07 -6.12
CA ASN A 94 18.66 -7.04 -5.10
C ASN A 94 20.19 -7.13 -4.94
N ALA A 95 20.68 -6.68 -3.79
CA ALA A 95 22.04 -6.87 -3.24
C ALA A 95 22.29 -5.83 -2.13
N PHE A 96 21.72 -4.64 -2.30
CA PHE A 96 21.89 -3.50 -1.38
C PHE A 96 20.58 -3.00 -0.78
N THR A 97 19.46 -3.46 -1.32
CA THR A 97 18.12 -3.03 -0.92
C THR A 97 17.15 -4.21 -1.02
N THR A 98 15.94 -3.99 -0.53
CA THR A 98 14.85 -4.96 -0.51
C THR A 98 13.72 -4.44 -1.40
N THR A 99 13.95 -4.26 -2.70
CA THR A 99 12.91 -3.74 -3.60
C THR A 99 12.42 -4.85 -4.53
N SER A 100 11.12 -5.08 -4.56
CA SER A 100 10.45 -6.06 -5.39
C SER A 100 9.26 -5.45 -6.13
N THR A 101 9.29 -5.54 -7.46
CA THR A 101 8.12 -5.26 -8.32
C THR A 101 6.89 -6.01 -7.83
N ALA A 102 7.09 -7.29 -7.49
CA ALA A 102 6.02 -8.21 -7.16
C ALA A 102 5.35 -7.86 -5.82
N ALA A 103 6.11 -7.30 -4.88
CA ALA A 103 5.56 -6.83 -3.62
C ALA A 103 4.62 -5.64 -3.83
N VAL A 104 5.04 -4.62 -4.59
CA VAL A 104 4.21 -3.42 -4.85
C VAL A 104 2.84 -3.79 -5.45
N LEU A 105 2.84 -4.68 -6.45
CA LEU A 105 1.62 -5.19 -7.08
C LEU A 105 0.79 -6.03 -6.11
N GLY A 106 1.45 -6.93 -5.37
CA GLY A 106 0.79 -7.80 -4.39
C GLY A 106 0.07 -7.02 -3.29
N TYR A 107 0.68 -5.96 -2.74
CA TYR A 107 0.06 -5.11 -1.73
C TYR A 107 -1.21 -4.42 -2.23
N TYR A 108 -1.19 -3.94 -3.47
CA TYR A 108 -2.37 -3.29 -4.06
C TYR A 108 -3.56 -4.26 -4.10
N HIS A 109 -3.40 -5.41 -4.75
CA HIS A 109 -4.51 -6.36 -4.87
C HIS A 109 -4.89 -7.00 -3.53
N LEU A 110 -3.92 -7.28 -2.65
CA LEU A 110 -4.20 -7.81 -1.31
C LEU A 110 -4.97 -6.82 -0.43
N SER A 111 -4.68 -5.52 -0.51
CA SER A 111 -5.47 -4.49 0.17
C SER A 111 -6.95 -4.57 -0.24
N ARG A 112 -7.24 -4.74 -1.53
CA ARG A 112 -8.62 -4.88 -2.03
C ARG A 112 -9.27 -6.18 -1.58
N VAL A 113 -8.54 -7.30 -1.62
CA VAL A 113 -9.01 -8.58 -1.08
C VAL A 113 -9.44 -8.46 0.38
N LEU A 114 -8.67 -7.73 1.19
CA LEU A 114 -8.91 -7.55 2.63
C LEU A 114 -9.92 -6.44 2.98
N GLY A 115 -10.57 -5.83 1.97
CA GLY A 115 -11.61 -4.82 2.19
C GLY A 115 -11.18 -3.37 1.96
N ASN A 116 -10.18 -3.15 1.10
CA ASN A 116 -9.59 -1.83 0.82
C ASN A 116 -8.93 -1.20 2.07
N ILE A 117 -8.07 -1.97 2.73
CA ILE A 117 -7.38 -1.56 3.97
C ILE A 117 -6.11 -0.74 3.70
N CYS A 118 -5.68 0.04 4.70
CA CYS A 118 -4.42 0.78 4.72
C CYS A 118 -4.19 1.82 3.59
N GLU A 119 -5.27 2.25 2.90
CA GLU A 119 -5.22 3.30 1.87
C GLU A 119 -4.12 3.10 0.80
N ILE A 120 -3.88 1.86 0.38
CA ILE A 120 -2.86 1.54 -0.63
C ILE A 120 -3.34 1.97 -2.02
N LYS A 121 -2.47 2.70 -2.72
CA LYS A 121 -2.72 3.19 -4.09
C LYS A 121 -2.67 2.05 -5.12
N PRO A 122 -3.46 2.16 -6.22
CA PRO A 122 -3.34 1.25 -7.34
C PRO A 122 -1.94 1.24 -7.95
N ALA A 123 -1.54 0.06 -8.42
CA ALA A 123 -0.29 -0.15 -9.13
C ALA A 123 -0.54 -1.06 -10.33
N VAL A 124 0.22 -0.87 -11.41
CA VAL A 124 0.11 -1.68 -12.63
C VAL A 124 1.48 -2.21 -13.06
N LEU A 125 1.52 -3.43 -13.58
CA LEU A 125 2.73 -3.98 -14.17
C LEU A 125 3.03 -3.26 -15.50
N ARG A 126 4.26 -2.75 -15.63
CA ARG A 126 4.77 -2.12 -16.85
C ARG A 126 6.11 -2.75 -17.24
N THR A 127 6.44 -2.63 -18.50
CA THR A 127 7.79 -2.93 -19.01
C THR A 127 8.46 -1.69 -19.54
N MET A 128 9.79 -1.68 -19.46
CA MET A 128 10.66 -0.65 -20.05
C MET A 128 11.81 -1.34 -20.79
N ASP A 129 12.12 -0.89 -21.99
CA ASP A 129 13.23 -1.39 -22.79
C ASP A 129 14.54 -1.18 -22.04
N ILE A 130 15.44 -2.16 -22.12
CA ILE A 130 16.75 -2.08 -21.44
C ILE A 130 17.51 -0.82 -21.87
N GLU A 131 17.47 -0.45 -23.15
CA GLU A 131 18.18 0.74 -23.63
C GLU A 131 17.59 2.04 -23.06
N GLN A 132 16.26 2.12 -22.91
CA GLN A 132 15.62 3.26 -22.24
C GLN A 132 15.99 3.31 -20.76
N HIS A 133 16.04 2.17 -20.08
CA HIS A 133 16.45 2.15 -18.67
C HIS A 133 17.95 2.44 -18.50
N LYS A 134 18.83 2.00 -19.42
CA LYS A 134 20.25 2.39 -19.43
C LYS A 134 20.43 3.90 -19.54
N HIS A 135 19.57 4.58 -20.32
CA HIS A 135 19.56 6.04 -20.35
C HIS A 135 19.28 6.64 -18.96
N VAL A 136 18.31 6.11 -18.21
CA VAL A 136 18.04 6.55 -16.83
C VAL A 136 19.21 6.24 -15.87
N VAL A 137 19.83 5.07 -15.99
CA VAL A 137 21.01 4.68 -15.20
C VAL A 137 22.18 5.64 -15.48
N LYS A 138 22.37 6.06 -16.74
CA LYS A 138 23.36 7.07 -17.10
C LYS A 138 23.03 8.44 -16.49
N LEU A 139 21.79 8.89 -16.59
CA LEU A 139 21.35 10.13 -15.94
C LEU A 139 21.60 10.09 -14.43
N ALA A 140 21.39 8.95 -13.78
CA ALA A 140 21.64 8.79 -12.34
C ALA A 140 23.12 9.00 -11.99
N ALA A 141 24.03 8.53 -12.85
CA ALA A 141 25.46 8.75 -12.71
C ALA A 141 25.83 10.21 -12.97
N ASP A 142 25.28 10.82 -14.02
CA ASP A 142 25.53 12.22 -14.42
C ASP A 142 25.02 13.23 -13.38
N MET A 143 23.94 12.90 -12.66
CA MET A 143 23.42 13.67 -11.53
C MET A 143 24.33 13.64 -10.29
N GLY A 144 25.32 12.75 -10.25
CA GLY A 144 26.20 12.60 -9.08
C GLY A 144 25.48 12.03 -7.86
N ILE A 145 24.47 11.16 -8.04
CA ILE A 145 23.75 10.54 -6.91
C ILE A 145 24.73 9.78 -6.00
N HIS A 146 24.52 9.86 -4.68
CA HIS A 146 25.36 9.25 -3.64
C HIS A 146 24.57 8.27 -2.74
N GLY A 147 25.26 7.60 -1.81
CA GLY A 147 24.63 6.73 -0.80
C GLY A 147 24.12 5.39 -1.33
N THR A 148 23.16 4.79 -0.63
CA THR A 148 22.64 3.45 -0.97
C THR A 148 21.89 3.44 -2.30
N VAL A 149 21.14 4.50 -2.63
CA VAL A 149 20.47 4.62 -3.93
C VAL A 149 21.45 4.63 -5.10
N ARG A 150 22.64 5.25 -4.96
CA ARG A 150 23.69 5.14 -5.98
C ARG A 150 24.13 3.70 -6.21
N LYS A 151 24.40 2.97 -5.12
CA LYS A 151 24.78 1.56 -5.19
C LYS A 151 23.69 0.73 -5.86
N SER A 152 22.41 1.03 -5.62
CA SER A 152 21.29 0.38 -6.31
C SER A 152 21.30 0.68 -7.82
N TRP A 153 21.48 1.93 -8.24
CA TRP A 153 21.61 2.28 -9.66
C TRP A 153 22.78 1.56 -10.35
N ASP A 154 23.93 1.48 -9.69
CA ASP A 154 25.12 0.81 -10.23
C ASP A 154 24.92 -0.71 -10.44
N LEU A 155 23.96 -1.35 -9.74
CA LEU A 155 23.64 -2.77 -9.94
C LEU A 155 23.16 -3.07 -11.36
N PHE A 156 22.39 -2.16 -11.94
CA PHE A 156 21.79 -2.38 -13.25
C PHE A 156 22.85 -2.54 -14.34
N ASN A 157 23.97 -1.80 -14.27
CA ASN A 157 25.10 -1.99 -15.18
C ASN A 157 25.59 -3.44 -15.16
N ARG A 158 25.68 -4.06 -13.98
CA ARG A 158 26.09 -5.47 -13.85
C ARG A 158 25.02 -6.42 -14.38
N TYR A 159 23.75 -6.15 -14.09
CA TYR A 159 22.65 -6.98 -14.58
C TYR A 159 22.57 -6.98 -16.11
N TYR A 160 22.87 -5.86 -16.78
CA TYR A 160 22.85 -5.80 -18.24
C TYR A 160 24.00 -6.53 -18.92
N MET A 161 25.14 -6.73 -18.24
CA MET A 161 26.26 -7.50 -18.80
C MET A 161 25.95 -9.00 -18.89
N ASN A 162 25.10 -9.51 -17.98
CA ASN A 162 24.65 -10.91 -18.00
C ASN A 162 23.22 -11.03 -17.43
N PRO A 163 22.19 -10.64 -18.21
CA PRO A 163 20.80 -10.62 -17.72
C PRO A 163 20.34 -11.99 -17.25
N ALA A 164 20.58 -13.03 -18.06
CA ALA A 164 20.16 -14.40 -17.80
C ALA A 164 20.85 -15.01 -16.57
N GLY A 165 22.11 -14.67 -16.32
CA GLY A 165 22.87 -15.15 -15.16
C GLY A 165 22.69 -14.31 -13.89
N SER A 166 21.91 -13.23 -13.93
CA SER A 166 21.71 -12.37 -12.76
C SER A 166 20.79 -13.04 -11.72
N SER A 167 21.01 -12.75 -10.43
CA SER A 167 20.17 -13.25 -9.34
C SER A 167 18.72 -12.74 -9.40
N VAL A 168 18.49 -11.65 -10.14
CA VAL A 168 17.18 -11.03 -10.36
C VAL A 168 16.58 -11.37 -11.72
N ALA A 169 17.19 -12.28 -12.50
CA ALA A 169 16.83 -12.55 -13.89
C ALA A 169 15.32 -12.67 -14.11
N ARG A 170 14.67 -13.52 -13.31
CA ARG A 170 13.23 -13.83 -13.41
C ARG A 170 12.30 -12.73 -12.89
N SER A 171 12.78 -11.86 -12.01
CA SER A 171 11.98 -10.84 -11.33
C SER A 171 12.20 -9.43 -11.88
N LEU A 172 13.29 -9.23 -12.64
CA LEU A 172 13.64 -7.97 -13.25
C LEU A 172 13.43 -7.99 -14.76
N PHE A 173 13.76 -9.06 -15.47
CA PHE A 173 13.75 -9.06 -16.95
C PHE A 173 12.55 -9.81 -17.54
N THR A 174 12.12 -9.38 -18.72
CA THR A 174 11.26 -10.20 -19.59
C THR A 174 11.99 -11.48 -20.00
N SER A 175 11.24 -12.51 -20.38
CA SER A 175 11.79 -13.82 -20.73
C SER A 175 12.76 -13.80 -21.92
N ASP A 176 12.62 -12.80 -22.80
CA ASP A 176 13.50 -12.55 -23.94
C ASP A 176 14.68 -11.61 -23.61
N PHE A 177 14.77 -11.13 -22.37
CA PHE A 177 15.78 -10.20 -21.87
C PHE A 177 15.90 -8.90 -22.68
N ARG A 178 14.80 -8.43 -23.29
CA ARG A 178 14.76 -7.14 -24.01
C ARG A 178 14.28 -5.98 -23.16
N GLN A 179 13.44 -6.28 -22.17
CA GLN A 179 12.83 -5.28 -21.30
C GLN A 179 13.00 -5.68 -19.83
N ILE A 180 12.76 -4.71 -18.95
CA ILE A 180 12.62 -4.95 -17.53
C ILE A 180 11.16 -4.77 -17.09
N TYR A 181 10.76 -5.51 -16.06
CA TYR A 181 9.50 -5.32 -15.34
C TYR A 181 9.64 -4.30 -14.22
N GLY A 182 8.58 -3.51 -14.03
CA GLY A 182 8.42 -2.66 -12.86
C GLY A 182 6.96 -2.41 -12.54
N ALA A 183 6.69 -2.18 -11.26
CA ALA A 183 5.39 -1.77 -10.79
C ALA A 183 5.30 -0.25 -10.94
N LEU A 184 4.37 0.23 -11.74
CA LEU A 184 4.10 1.64 -11.86
C LEU A 184 2.99 2.02 -10.88
N ILE A 185 3.32 2.89 -9.93
CA ILE A 185 2.43 3.36 -8.86
C ILE A 185 2.37 4.88 -8.88
N GLU A 186 1.18 5.43 -8.64
CA GLU A 186 0.99 6.88 -8.50
C GLU A 186 1.91 7.43 -7.40
N ASN A 187 2.49 8.61 -7.62
CA ASN A 187 3.19 9.30 -6.55
C ASN A 187 2.16 9.89 -5.57
N THR A 188 2.20 9.42 -4.34
CA THR A 188 1.35 9.92 -3.27
C THR A 188 1.59 11.41 -3.00
N SER A 189 0.52 12.16 -2.80
CA SER A 189 0.55 13.56 -2.36
C SER A 189 -0.55 13.82 -1.33
N GLY A 190 -0.33 14.82 -0.47
CA GLY A 190 -1.27 15.19 0.59
C GLY A 190 -1.20 14.32 1.84
N GLU A 191 -0.28 13.36 1.90
CA GLU A 191 -0.01 12.60 3.11
C GLU A 191 1.04 13.29 4.02
N GLU A 192 0.89 13.12 5.33
CA GLU A 192 1.87 13.57 6.32
C GLU A 192 2.63 12.37 6.89
N ASN A 193 3.86 12.58 7.36
CA ASN A 193 4.56 11.54 8.12
C ASN A 193 3.80 11.26 9.42
N TYR A 194 3.42 10.00 9.66
CA TYR A 194 2.72 9.61 10.88
C TYR A 194 3.71 9.24 12.00
N ALA A 195 4.60 10.18 12.37
CA ALA A 195 5.70 9.91 13.30
C ALA A 195 5.27 9.41 14.68
N ALA A 196 4.03 9.70 15.09
CA ALA A 196 3.44 9.20 16.34
C ALA A 196 3.20 7.68 16.35
N TRP A 197 3.21 7.04 15.17
CA TRP A 197 3.01 5.60 15.02
C TRP A 197 4.32 4.83 14.96
N LEU A 198 5.27 5.24 14.14
CA LEU A 198 6.59 4.62 14.13
C LEU A 198 7.61 5.67 13.73
N SER A 199 8.64 5.81 14.57
CA SER A 199 9.88 6.48 14.21
C SER A 199 11.03 5.48 14.26
N VAL A 200 12.16 5.82 13.63
CA VAL A 200 13.38 5.00 13.66
C VAL A 200 13.69 4.58 15.10
N GLY A 201 13.90 3.29 15.33
CA GLY A 201 14.24 2.72 16.64
C GLY A 201 13.06 2.45 17.59
N THR A 202 11.81 2.68 17.15
CA THR A 202 10.62 2.38 17.96
C THR A 202 10.02 1.01 17.63
N ASN A 203 9.29 0.43 18.58
CA ASN A 203 8.57 -0.83 18.40
C ASN A 203 7.07 -0.50 18.37
N LEU A 204 6.26 -1.20 17.56
CA LEU A 204 4.80 -1.00 17.52
C LEU A 204 4.17 -0.98 18.92
N SER A 205 4.68 -1.80 19.86
CA SER A 205 4.19 -1.86 21.24
C SER A 205 4.33 -0.57 22.04
N SER A 206 5.19 0.37 21.62
CA SER A 206 5.29 1.69 22.25
C SER A 206 4.16 2.64 21.84
N THR A 207 3.35 2.30 20.85
CA THR A 207 2.24 3.15 20.39
C THR A 207 0.98 2.95 21.21
N GLN A 208 0.18 4.01 21.32
CA GLN A 208 -1.14 3.91 21.95
C GLN A 208 -2.11 3.04 21.13
N ALA A 209 -2.03 3.12 19.79
CA ALA A 209 -2.84 2.32 18.88
C ALA A 209 -2.61 0.82 19.10
N PHE A 210 -1.34 0.37 19.17
CA PHE A 210 -1.02 -1.02 19.47
C PHE A 210 -1.49 -1.43 20.86
N ARG A 211 -1.19 -0.64 21.90
CA ARG A 211 -1.60 -0.99 23.27
C ARG A 211 -3.11 -1.16 23.40
N ARG A 212 -3.91 -0.31 22.74
CA ARG A 212 -5.36 -0.44 22.70
C ARG A 212 -5.79 -1.67 21.89
N MET A 213 -5.24 -1.87 20.69
CA MET A 213 -5.56 -3.00 19.81
C MET A 213 -5.20 -4.36 20.42
N ALA A 214 -4.17 -4.41 21.28
CA ALA A 214 -3.71 -5.62 21.97
C ALA A 214 -4.38 -5.84 23.34
N ASP A 215 -5.07 -4.84 23.89
CA ASP A 215 -5.83 -4.98 25.14
C ASP A 215 -6.92 -6.05 24.96
N ALA A 216 -7.15 -6.87 25.98
CA ALA A 216 -8.11 -7.98 25.88
C ALA A 216 -9.54 -7.57 26.24
N ARG A 217 -9.74 -6.39 26.83
CA ARG A 217 -11.06 -5.89 27.24
C ARG A 217 -11.86 -5.44 26.01
N PRO A 218 -13.20 -5.50 26.03
CA PRO A 218 -14.01 -4.96 24.94
C PRO A 218 -13.72 -3.48 24.67
N THR A 219 -13.84 -3.05 23.42
CA THR A 219 -13.48 -1.68 23.01
C THR A 219 -14.23 -0.59 23.80
N LYS A 220 -15.47 -0.86 24.22
CA LYS A 220 -16.23 0.05 25.11
C LYS A 220 -15.55 0.28 26.45
N ALA A 221 -14.92 -0.75 27.04
CA ALA A 221 -14.19 -0.64 28.29
C ALA A 221 -12.81 0.04 28.11
N ILE A 222 -12.20 -0.08 26.93
CA ILE A 222 -10.93 0.57 26.60
C ILE A 222 -11.12 2.08 26.41
N LEU A 223 -12.15 2.49 25.66
CA LEU A 223 -12.39 3.91 25.36
C LEU A 223 -13.25 4.61 26.43
N GLY A 224 -14.00 3.85 27.24
CA GLY A 224 -14.82 4.36 28.34
C GLY A 224 -16.12 5.06 27.93
N SER A 225 -16.33 5.33 26.65
CA SER A 225 -17.54 5.98 26.13
C SER A 225 -17.79 5.64 24.67
N THR A 226 -19.06 5.49 24.28
CA THR A 226 -19.51 5.33 22.89
C THR A 226 -19.92 6.65 22.25
N GLN A 227 -19.59 7.79 22.87
CA GLN A 227 -19.87 9.10 22.28
C GLN A 227 -19.03 9.30 21.01
N PHE A 228 -19.67 9.72 19.93
CA PHE A 228 -19.00 10.15 18.72
C PHE A 228 -18.21 11.44 18.98
N SER A 229 -16.92 11.30 19.23
CA SER A 229 -16.01 12.38 19.58
C SER A 229 -14.66 12.20 18.90
N GLN A 230 -13.91 13.30 18.76
CA GLN A 230 -12.58 13.29 18.14
C GLN A 230 -11.67 12.22 18.74
N VAL A 231 -11.65 12.10 20.07
CA VAL A 231 -10.81 11.15 20.81
C VAL A 231 -11.24 9.71 20.55
N ASN A 232 -12.54 9.42 20.63
CA ASN A 232 -13.03 8.05 20.48
C ASN A 232 -12.91 7.55 19.04
N VAL A 233 -13.27 8.38 18.06
CA VAL A 233 -13.16 8.00 16.64
C VAL A 233 -11.69 7.80 16.26
N GLN A 234 -10.79 8.72 16.66
CA GLN A 234 -9.35 8.56 16.42
C GLN A 234 -8.78 7.29 17.07
N ALA A 235 -9.23 6.95 18.27
CA ALA A 235 -8.80 5.75 18.98
C ALA A 235 -9.26 4.47 18.26
N LEU A 236 -10.54 4.41 17.87
CA LEU A 236 -11.12 3.25 17.19
C LEU A 236 -10.50 3.02 15.80
N VAL A 237 -10.37 4.10 15.01
CA VAL A 237 -9.68 4.07 13.72
C VAL A 237 -8.21 3.65 13.89
N GLY A 238 -7.53 4.16 14.93
CA GLY A 238 -6.16 3.75 15.19
C GLY A 238 -6.01 2.27 15.59
N MET A 239 -6.94 1.72 16.35
CA MET A 239 -6.95 0.27 16.64
C MET A 239 -7.13 -0.54 15.35
N ARG A 240 -8.06 -0.11 14.49
CA ARG A 240 -8.34 -0.74 13.19
C ARG A 240 -7.13 -0.71 12.29
N ASP A 241 -6.59 0.47 12.02
CA ASP A 241 -5.41 0.70 11.18
C ASP A 241 -4.21 -0.14 11.64
N MET A 242 -4.01 -0.30 12.96
CA MET A 242 -2.92 -1.11 13.51
C MET A 242 -3.12 -2.61 13.22
N SER A 243 -4.33 -3.13 13.46
CA SER A 243 -4.65 -4.52 13.18
C SER A 243 -4.54 -4.86 11.68
N GLU A 244 -4.98 -3.93 10.82
CA GLU A 244 -4.95 -4.06 9.36
C GLU A 244 -3.51 -4.01 8.81
N MET A 245 -2.69 -3.08 9.30
CA MET A 245 -1.27 -2.98 8.94
C MET A 245 -0.50 -4.23 9.34
N ILE A 246 -0.65 -4.69 10.59
CA ILE A 246 0.00 -5.92 11.07
C ILE A 246 -0.39 -7.10 10.17
N LEU A 247 -1.67 -7.22 9.81
CA LEU A 247 -2.15 -8.30 8.96
C LEU A 247 -1.48 -8.24 7.58
N ILE A 248 -1.60 -7.12 6.86
CA ILE A 248 -1.11 -7.06 5.48
C ILE A 248 0.42 -7.17 5.39
N ASP A 249 1.15 -6.54 6.31
CA ASP A 249 2.61 -6.61 6.34
C ASP A 249 3.09 -8.00 6.81
N TYR A 250 2.35 -8.72 7.65
CA TYR A 250 2.61 -10.13 7.95
C TYR A 250 2.42 -11.00 6.71
N LEU A 251 1.31 -10.84 6.00
CA LEU A 251 1.01 -11.65 4.81
C LEU A 251 2.06 -11.44 3.71
N MET A 252 2.46 -10.19 3.49
CA MET A 252 3.46 -9.82 2.50
C MET A 252 4.90 -9.92 3.03
N ALA A 253 5.13 -10.40 4.26
CA ALA A 253 6.43 -10.47 4.91
C ALA A 253 7.26 -9.18 4.72
N GLN A 254 6.66 -8.04 5.06
CA GLN A 254 7.29 -6.73 4.95
C GLN A 254 8.54 -6.66 5.83
N SER A 255 9.68 -6.34 5.24
CA SER A 255 10.94 -6.26 5.99
C SER A 255 11.32 -4.85 6.43
N ASP A 256 10.76 -3.80 5.81
CA ASP A 256 11.17 -2.42 6.05
C ASP A 256 10.11 -1.56 6.80
N ARG A 257 8.91 -2.06 7.08
CA ARG A 257 7.86 -1.23 7.75
C ARG A 257 8.33 -0.65 9.08
N LEU A 258 9.01 -1.47 9.88
CA LEU A 258 9.36 -1.14 11.26
C LEU A 258 10.53 -0.17 11.38
N THR A 259 11.12 0.29 10.27
CA THR A 259 12.16 1.33 10.28
C THR A 259 11.58 2.75 10.44
N GLY A 260 10.26 2.91 10.31
CA GLY A 260 9.54 4.16 10.61
C GLY A 260 9.54 5.21 9.48
N GLY A 261 10.18 4.92 8.34
CA GLY A 261 10.19 5.85 7.19
C GLY A 261 8.95 5.78 6.28
N ASN A 262 8.21 4.67 6.35
CA ASN A 262 7.28 4.30 5.28
C ASN A 262 5.81 4.29 5.74
N ILE A 263 5.52 4.99 6.84
CA ILE A 263 4.18 5.17 7.38
C ILE A 263 3.77 6.62 7.24
N SER A 264 2.56 6.85 6.74
CA SER A 264 2.00 8.18 6.60
C SER A 264 0.55 8.20 7.03
N ASP A 265 -0.02 9.38 7.13
CA ASP A 265 -1.44 9.58 7.38
C ASP A 265 -2.09 10.52 6.37
N TYR A 266 -3.39 10.32 6.19
CA TYR A 266 -4.27 11.31 5.61
C TYR A 266 -5.26 11.77 6.67
N ASN A 267 -5.64 13.05 6.60
CA ASN A 267 -6.79 13.55 7.34
C ASN A 267 -8.09 13.14 6.64
N PHE A 268 -8.96 12.45 7.36
CA PHE A 268 -10.32 12.09 6.95
C PHE A 268 -11.34 12.78 7.85
N VAL A 269 -12.41 13.30 7.25
CA VAL A 269 -13.59 13.76 7.98
C VAL A 269 -14.51 12.57 8.19
N TYR A 270 -14.75 12.20 9.44
CA TYR A 270 -15.75 11.20 9.84
C TYR A 270 -16.99 11.93 10.33
N PHE A 271 -18.16 11.46 9.94
CA PHE A 271 -19.44 12.08 10.30
C PHE A 271 -20.57 11.07 10.38
N ILE A 272 -21.58 11.37 11.19
CA ILE A 272 -22.80 10.58 11.27
C ILE A 272 -23.78 11.05 10.18
N ASP A 273 -24.28 10.11 9.40
CA ASP A 273 -25.33 10.32 8.40
C ASP A 273 -26.40 9.23 8.59
N GLY A 274 -27.52 9.61 9.21
CA GLY A 274 -28.51 8.65 9.68
C GLY A 274 -27.96 7.77 10.82
N ASP A 275 -28.01 6.45 10.61
CA ASP A 275 -27.49 5.41 11.51
C ASP A 275 -26.09 4.92 11.12
N HIS A 276 -25.45 5.55 10.12
CA HIS A 276 -24.15 5.17 9.61
C HIS A 276 -23.06 6.22 9.89
N VAL A 277 -21.86 5.75 10.16
CA VAL A 277 -20.65 6.55 10.23
C VAL A 277 -19.98 6.53 8.86
N LYS A 278 -20.01 7.69 8.19
CA LYS A 278 -19.35 7.88 6.90
C LYS A 278 -18.00 8.55 7.08
N SER A 279 -17.12 8.36 6.10
CA SER A 279 -15.83 9.05 6.05
C SER A 279 -15.48 9.51 4.65
N VAL A 280 -14.78 10.63 4.56
CA VAL A 280 -14.26 11.18 3.31
C VAL A 280 -12.89 11.79 3.57
N ASN A 281 -11.98 11.70 2.60
CA ASN A 281 -10.71 12.41 2.70
C ASN A 281 -11.00 13.92 2.86
N SER A 282 -10.31 14.58 3.78
CA SER A 282 -10.57 15.99 4.14
C SER A 282 -10.48 16.95 2.95
N HIS A 283 -9.62 16.69 1.96
CA HIS A 283 -9.52 17.47 0.72
C HIS A 283 -10.73 17.32 -0.21
N LYS A 284 -11.67 16.42 0.11
CA LYS A 284 -12.89 16.13 -0.66
C LYS A 284 -14.15 16.24 0.19
N ALA A 285 -14.09 17.00 1.29
CA ALA A 285 -15.16 17.07 2.29
C ALA A 285 -16.29 18.07 1.94
N ASP A 286 -16.31 18.63 0.73
CA ASP A 286 -17.30 19.61 0.28
C ASP A 286 -18.75 19.09 0.32
N GLY A 287 -18.93 17.76 0.26
CA GLY A 287 -20.23 17.09 0.33
C GLY A 287 -20.71 16.69 1.74
N VAL A 288 -19.97 17.03 2.80
CA VAL A 288 -20.37 16.70 4.18
C VAL A 288 -21.46 17.67 4.65
N PRO A 289 -22.62 17.19 5.14
CA PRO A 289 -23.69 18.07 5.61
C PRO A 289 -23.22 19.06 6.69
N ALA A 290 -23.61 20.32 6.57
CA ALA A 290 -23.14 21.38 7.45
C ALA A 290 -23.50 21.15 8.93
N ASN A 291 -24.65 20.53 9.18
CA ASN A 291 -25.19 20.22 10.50
C ASN A 291 -24.83 18.82 11.03
N ALA A 292 -24.06 18.01 10.28
CA ALA A 292 -23.65 16.70 10.74
C ALA A 292 -22.63 16.80 11.89
N VAL A 293 -22.78 15.95 12.91
CA VAL A 293 -21.73 15.76 13.91
C VAL A 293 -20.53 15.13 13.23
N LYS A 294 -19.40 15.85 13.18
CA LYS A 294 -18.21 15.47 12.43
C LYS A 294 -16.92 15.72 13.19
N VAL A 295 -15.91 14.92 12.88
CA VAL A 295 -14.56 14.96 13.47
C VAL A 295 -13.50 14.73 12.39
N THR A 296 -12.28 15.20 12.60
CA THR A 296 -11.18 15.04 11.62
C THR A 296 -10.14 14.09 12.18
N VAL A 297 -9.97 12.93 11.56
CA VAL A 297 -9.18 11.82 12.07
C VAL A 297 -8.01 11.55 11.14
N LYS A 298 -6.83 11.34 11.71
CA LYS A 298 -5.66 10.83 10.99
C LYS A 298 -5.85 9.34 10.76
N LYS A 299 -5.98 8.95 9.49
CA LYS A 299 -6.07 7.56 9.05
C LYS A 299 -4.76 7.12 8.42
N LEU A 300 -4.30 5.94 8.79
CA LEU A 300 -3.08 5.33 8.28
C LEU A 300 -3.14 5.14 6.76
N THR A 301 -2.05 5.50 6.09
CA THR A 301 -1.71 5.00 4.77
C THR A 301 -0.29 4.44 4.79
N ILE A 302 -0.09 3.30 4.13
CA ILE A 302 1.24 2.72 3.98
C ILE A 302 1.77 2.93 2.58
N LYS A 303 3.03 3.38 2.49
CA LYS A 303 3.78 3.54 1.25
C LYS A 303 5.03 2.67 1.26
N ASP A 304 5.78 2.71 0.16
CA ASP A 304 7.02 1.93 -0.01
C ASP A 304 6.84 0.45 0.39
N THR A 305 5.88 -0.17 -0.30
CA THR A 305 5.45 -1.56 -0.14
C THR A 305 6.30 -2.55 -0.96
N ASP A 306 7.49 -2.14 -1.39
CA ASP A 306 8.39 -2.89 -2.26
C ASP A 306 9.27 -3.92 -1.51
N ALA A 307 9.34 -3.85 -0.18
CA ALA A 307 10.16 -4.74 0.66
C ALA A 307 9.45 -6.00 1.19
N GLY A 308 8.48 -6.52 0.44
CA GLY A 308 7.72 -7.73 0.77
C GLY A 308 8.24 -9.02 0.12
N LEU A 309 8.06 -10.16 0.81
CA LEU A 309 8.33 -11.53 0.35
C LEU A 309 9.78 -11.81 -0.10
N LEU A 310 10.72 -10.92 0.21
CA LEU A 310 12.15 -11.08 -0.08
C LEU A 310 12.91 -11.73 1.09
N ASN A 311 12.68 -11.22 2.30
CA ASN A 311 13.43 -11.61 3.50
C ASN A 311 12.57 -12.37 4.50
N SER A 312 13.14 -12.79 5.62
CA SER A 312 12.38 -13.39 6.71
C SER A 312 11.26 -12.46 7.21
N ASN A 313 10.17 -13.05 7.70
CA ASN A 313 8.99 -12.29 8.11
C ASN A 313 9.18 -11.75 9.54
N VAL A 314 9.52 -10.47 9.66
CA VAL A 314 9.74 -9.82 10.97
C VAL A 314 8.46 -9.74 11.81
N PHE A 315 7.28 -9.68 11.18
CA PHE A 315 5.99 -9.67 11.89
C PHE A 315 5.68 -11.05 12.47
N GLU A 316 6.06 -12.12 11.76
CA GLU A 316 6.02 -13.50 12.26
C GLU A 316 6.98 -13.69 13.45
N GLN A 317 8.24 -13.26 13.30
CA GLN A 317 9.26 -13.38 14.35
C GLN A 317 8.86 -12.63 15.64
N LYS A 318 8.21 -11.47 15.50
CA LYS A 318 7.72 -10.68 16.64
C LYS A 318 6.37 -11.15 17.17
N GLY A 319 5.73 -12.14 16.53
CA GLY A 319 4.45 -12.69 16.96
C GLY A 319 3.31 -11.67 16.95
N TYR A 320 3.32 -10.70 16.04
CA TYR A 320 2.32 -9.62 16.09
C TYR A 320 0.88 -10.08 15.81
N ILE A 321 0.68 -11.09 14.95
CA ILE A 321 -0.65 -11.68 14.71
C ILE A 321 -1.25 -12.26 16.01
N LEU A 322 -0.42 -12.84 16.88
CA LEU A 322 -0.85 -13.38 18.18
C LEU A 322 -1.22 -12.29 19.20
N GLN A 323 -0.90 -11.04 18.91
CA GLN A 323 -1.19 -9.90 19.78
C GLN A 323 -2.43 -9.11 19.31
N ILE A 324 -3.04 -9.50 18.19
CA ILE A 324 -4.28 -8.88 17.73
C ILE A 324 -5.44 -9.37 18.61
N SER A 325 -5.95 -8.46 19.44
CA SER A 325 -7.14 -8.68 20.28
C SER A 325 -8.39 -8.03 19.71
N HIS A 326 -8.24 -7.02 18.85
CA HIS A 326 -9.34 -6.32 18.18
C HIS A 326 -9.12 -6.24 16.67
N MET A 327 -10.17 -6.52 15.89
CA MET A 327 -10.14 -6.40 14.42
C MET A 327 -11.51 -5.96 13.88
N HIS A 328 -11.52 -5.32 12.71
CA HIS A 328 -12.76 -5.04 12.01
C HIS A 328 -13.42 -6.35 11.52
N PRO A 329 -14.75 -6.55 11.71
CA PRO A 329 -15.42 -7.78 11.30
C PRO A 329 -15.25 -8.10 9.81
N ASP A 330 -15.39 -7.10 8.92
CA ASP A 330 -15.21 -7.32 7.49
C ASP A 330 -13.79 -7.77 7.11
N THR A 331 -12.76 -7.15 7.67
CA THR A 331 -11.36 -7.53 7.39
C THR A 331 -11.09 -8.96 7.83
N TYR A 332 -11.58 -9.35 9.00
CA TYR A 332 -11.50 -10.73 9.49
C TYR A 332 -12.21 -11.70 8.54
N ASN A 333 -13.48 -11.44 8.21
CA ASN A 333 -14.28 -12.32 7.36
C ASN A 333 -13.66 -12.46 5.96
N ARG A 334 -13.12 -11.37 5.40
CA ARG A 334 -12.43 -11.37 4.11
C ARG A 334 -11.13 -12.16 4.14
N LEU A 335 -10.35 -12.09 5.21
CA LEU A 335 -9.16 -12.95 5.37
C LEU A 335 -9.54 -14.43 5.34
N ILE A 336 -10.59 -14.81 6.07
CA ILE A 336 -11.04 -16.21 6.14
C ILE A 336 -11.52 -16.68 4.76
N ALA A 337 -12.36 -15.88 4.10
CA ALA A 337 -12.82 -16.16 2.75
C ALA A 337 -11.66 -16.24 1.76
N PHE A 338 -10.67 -15.36 1.86
CA PHE A 338 -9.49 -15.38 1.02
C PHE A 338 -8.64 -16.64 1.23
N ALA A 339 -8.41 -17.05 2.48
CA ALA A 339 -7.67 -18.28 2.78
C ALA A 339 -8.39 -19.54 2.25
N GLN A 340 -9.72 -19.55 2.25
CA GLN A 340 -10.52 -20.61 1.66
C GLN A 340 -10.39 -20.60 0.12
N LYS A 341 -10.61 -19.44 -0.51
CA LYS A 341 -10.47 -19.29 -1.97
C LYS A 341 -9.08 -19.62 -2.45
N TRP A 342 -8.03 -19.28 -1.70
CA TRP A 342 -6.66 -19.67 -2.03
C TRP A 342 -6.46 -21.19 -2.14
N LYS A 343 -7.15 -21.98 -1.30
CA LYS A 343 -7.09 -23.44 -1.32
C LYS A 343 -7.93 -24.07 -2.42
N GLU A 344 -9.11 -23.52 -2.65
CA GLU A 344 -10.16 -24.15 -3.47
C GLU A 344 -10.14 -23.68 -4.94
N ASP A 345 -9.68 -22.46 -5.19
CA ASP A 345 -9.73 -21.83 -6.50
C ASP A 345 -8.31 -21.57 -7.03
N PRO A 346 -7.81 -22.42 -7.96
CA PRO A 346 -6.46 -22.27 -8.49
C PRO A 346 -6.24 -20.96 -9.25
N THR A 347 -7.32 -20.32 -9.74
CA THR A 347 -7.23 -19.04 -10.44
C THR A 347 -6.75 -17.92 -9.53
N VAL A 348 -6.95 -18.02 -8.21
CA VAL A 348 -6.45 -17.05 -7.24
C VAL A 348 -4.93 -17.10 -7.17
N LYS A 349 -4.34 -18.29 -7.10
CA LYS A 349 -2.88 -18.44 -7.07
C LYS A 349 -2.26 -18.02 -8.40
N GLU A 350 -2.92 -18.38 -9.50
CA GLU A 350 -2.53 -17.97 -10.85
C GLU A 350 -2.59 -16.44 -11.03
N PHE A 351 -3.58 -15.77 -10.47
CA PHE A 351 -3.69 -14.32 -10.47
C PHE A 351 -2.45 -13.66 -9.85
N PHE A 352 -2.07 -14.06 -8.63
CA PHE A 352 -0.89 -13.48 -7.99
C PHE A 352 0.42 -13.86 -8.71
N HIS A 353 0.46 -15.02 -9.37
CA HIS A 353 1.59 -15.39 -10.22
C HIS A 353 1.72 -14.46 -11.44
N LYS A 354 0.61 -14.22 -12.16
CA LYS A 354 0.60 -13.52 -13.44
C LYS A 354 0.51 -12.01 -13.28
N GLU A 355 -0.49 -11.53 -12.57
CA GLU A 355 -0.79 -10.09 -12.43
C GLU A 355 0.16 -9.42 -11.43
N CYS A 356 0.55 -10.13 -10.37
CA CYS A 356 1.48 -9.60 -9.36
C CYS A 356 2.92 -10.06 -9.56
N THR A 357 3.23 -10.91 -10.55
CA THR A 357 4.58 -11.44 -10.82
C THR A 357 5.23 -12.19 -9.66
N LEU A 358 4.44 -12.73 -8.71
CA LEU A 358 5.01 -13.53 -7.61
C LEU A 358 5.65 -14.80 -8.17
N SER A 359 6.93 -15.03 -7.87
CA SER A 359 7.60 -16.29 -8.23
C SER A 359 7.01 -17.49 -7.47
N ALA A 360 7.29 -18.71 -7.92
CA ALA A 360 6.81 -19.93 -7.26
C ALA A 360 7.20 -20.01 -5.76
N SER A 361 8.41 -19.56 -5.41
CA SER A 361 8.86 -19.51 -4.02
C SER A 361 8.13 -18.42 -3.23
N GLN A 362 7.88 -17.26 -3.81
CA GLN A 362 7.08 -16.21 -3.19
C GLN A 362 5.63 -16.64 -2.99
N LEU A 363 5.02 -17.35 -3.93
CA LEU A 363 3.66 -17.91 -3.79
C LEU A 363 3.60 -18.93 -2.66
N ALA A 364 4.56 -19.84 -2.55
CA ALA A 364 4.60 -20.82 -1.46
C ALA A 364 4.72 -20.13 -0.08
N ARG A 365 5.53 -19.07 0.00
CA ARG A 365 5.67 -18.27 1.22
C ARG A 365 4.39 -17.49 1.54
N PHE A 366 3.79 -16.87 0.54
CA PHE A 366 2.56 -16.11 0.70
C PHE A 366 1.41 -17.02 1.16
N GLU A 367 1.28 -18.21 0.56
CA GLU A 367 0.35 -19.25 0.98
C GLU A 367 0.54 -19.64 2.45
N LYS A 368 1.79 -19.91 2.86
CA LYS A 368 2.11 -20.20 4.27
C LYS A 368 1.55 -19.10 5.19
N TYR A 369 1.80 -17.83 4.87
CA TYR A 369 1.36 -16.71 5.72
C TYR A 369 -0.16 -16.52 5.71
N ILE A 370 -0.82 -16.64 4.56
CA ILE A 370 -2.30 -16.57 4.48
C ILE A 370 -2.93 -17.63 5.39
N LEU A 371 -2.51 -18.89 5.23
CA LEU A 371 -3.11 -20.00 5.97
C LEU A 371 -2.79 -19.92 7.46
N THR A 372 -1.58 -19.49 7.82
CA THR A 372 -1.17 -19.32 9.22
C THR A 372 -1.94 -18.18 9.89
N ALA A 373 -2.06 -17.02 9.24
CA ALA A 373 -2.81 -15.89 9.79
C ALA A 373 -4.29 -16.23 9.98
N ALA A 374 -4.94 -16.81 8.97
CA ALA A 374 -6.34 -17.22 9.04
C ALA A 374 -6.59 -18.21 10.18
N ASN A 375 -5.80 -19.29 10.26
CA ASN A 375 -5.94 -20.29 11.32
C ASN A 375 -5.69 -19.69 12.70
N THR A 376 -4.71 -18.81 12.83
CA THR A 376 -4.37 -18.17 14.11
C THR A 376 -5.52 -17.28 14.58
N LEU A 377 -6.05 -16.42 13.71
CA LEU A 377 -7.12 -15.49 14.06
C LEU A 377 -8.45 -16.22 14.30
N GLN A 378 -8.77 -17.26 13.52
CA GLN A 378 -9.92 -18.13 13.80
C GLN A 378 -9.83 -18.78 15.18
N THR A 379 -8.67 -19.38 15.49
CA THR A 379 -8.43 -20.01 16.80
C THR A 379 -8.56 -18.98 17.94
N ARG A 380 -8.02 -17.77 17.76
CA ARG A 380 -8.13 -16.71 18.76
C ARG A 380 -9.59 -16.27 18.95
N LYS A 381 -10.34 -16.11 17.87
CA LYS A 381 -11.77 -15.77 17.94
C LYS A 381 -12.57 -16.84 18.66
N ALA A 382 -12.36 -18.12 18.33
CA ALA A 382 -13.04 -19.24 18.97
C ALA A 382 -12.78 -19.30 20.49
N ASN A 383 -11.58 -18.90 20.91
CA ASN A 383 -11.18 -18.87 22.32
C ASN A 383 -11.47 -17.52 23.02
N GLY A 384 -12.24 -16.61 22.39
CA GLY A 384 -12.57 -15.31 22.97
C GLY A 384 -11.39 -14.33 23.12
N LYS A 385 -10.26 -14.62 22.47
CA LYS A 385 -9.03 -13.79 22.49
C LYS A 385 -8.95 -12.78 21.33
N LEU A 386 -9.90 -12.82 20.41
CA LEU A 386 -10.05 -11.86 19.32
C LEU A 386 -11.51 -11.40 19.29
N LEU A 387 -11.72 -10.10 19.43
CA LEU A 387 -12.99 -9.41 19.35
C LEU A 387 -13.12 -8.73 17.98
N LEU A 388 -14.33 -8.83 17.40
CA LEU A 388 -14.67 -8.20 16.12
C LEU A 388 -15.52 -6.96 16.38
N ASP A 389 -14.95 -5.97 17.06
CA ASP A 389 -15.66 -4.82 17.66
C ASP A 389 -15.07 -3.47 17.23
N LEU A 390 -14.37 -3.44 16.08
CA LEU A 390 -13.82 -2.22 15.48
C LEU A 390 -14.67 -1.65 14.32
N ASP A 391 -15.92 -2.09 14.21
CA ASP A 391 -16.89 -1.49 13.29
C ASP A 391 -17.40 -0.17 13.87
N LEU A 392 -17.28 0.92 13.09
CA LEU A 392 -17.63 2.26 13.56
C LEU A 392 -19.16 2.44 13.66
N ASP A 393 -19.93 1.83 12.76
CA ASP A 393 -21.38 1.93 12.76
C ASP A 393 -21.93 1.26 14.01
N ASP A 394 -21.50 0.04 14.30
CA ASP A 394 -21.90 -0.70 15.49
C ASP A 394 -21.44 -0.01 16.78
N TYR A 395 -20.22 0.54 16.81
CA TYR A 395 -19.66 1.15 18.02
C TYR A 395 -20.36 2.47 18.40
N PHE A 396 -20.66 3.30 17.40
CA PHE A 396 -21.27 4.62 17.60
C PHE A 396 -22.78 4.63 17.38
N ARG A 397 -23.40 3.47 17.10
CA ARG A 397 -24.86 3.36 16.96
C ARG A 397 -25.53 3.96 18.20
N PRO A 398 -26.48 4.90 18.04
CA PRO A 398 -27.29 5.37 19.15
C PRO A 398 -27.97 4.17 19.82
N ALA A 399 -27.93 4.09 21.14
CA ALA A 399 -28.79 3.15 21.85
C ALA A 399 -30.22 3.50 21.45
N THR A 400 -30.90 2.62 20.72
CA THR A 400 -32.32 2.80 20.44
C THR A 400 -33.01 2.96 21.79
N SER A 401 -33.75 4.05 21.96
CA SER A 401 -34.58 4.25 23.13
C SER A 401 -35.65 3.15 23.14
N SER A 402 -35.35 2.02 23.79
CA SER A 402 -36.37 1.08 24.23
C SER A 402 -37.15 1.77 25.35
N SER A 403 -38.03 2.69 24.98
CA SER A 403 -39.09 3.13 25.84
C SER A 403 -40.08 1.97 25.90
N PRO A 404 -40.28 1.31 27.06
CA PRO A 404 -41.39 0.39 27.17
C PRO A 404 -42.65 1.25 27.09
N THR A 405 -43.40 1.11 25.99
CA THR A 405 -44.77 1.60 25.94
C THR A 405 -45.51 0.90 27.08
N PRO A 406 -46.08 1.62 28.06
CA PRO A 406 -46.95 0.99 29.03
C PRO A 406 -48.19 0.52 28.25
N SER A 407 -48.45 -0.79 28.25
CA SER A 407 -49.71 -1.32 27.75
C SER A 407 -50.87 -0.79 28.60
N PRO A 408 -52.01 -0.45 27.97
CA PRO A 408 -53.18 0.15 28.62
C PRO A 408 -53.85 -0.75 29.66
#